data_AF-A0A1G2K610-F1
#
_entry.id   AF-A0A1G2K610-F1
#
_cell.length_a   1.000
_cell.length_b   1.000
_cell.length_c   1.000
_cell.angle_alpha   90.00
_cell.angle_beta   90.00
_cell.angle_gamma   90.00
#
_symmetry.space_group_name_H-M   'P 1'
#
loop_
_entity.id
_entity.type
_entity.pdbx_description
1 polymer ?
#
loop_
_entity_poly.entity_id
_entity_poly.type
_entity_poly.pdbx_seq_one_letter_code
_entity_poly.pdbx_strand_id
1 'polypeptide(L)' 'MKIRVRAKLHSSRERVEKIDNGEYAVFVSKPPVDGKANEAIIELLAEYFSLPKSRIVIRSGHKARTKVVEIG' A
#
# COMPACT_ATOMS: atom_id res chain seq x y z
N MET A 1 8.28 -7.84 -8.90
CA MET A 1 9.07 -7.10 -7.88
C MET A 1 8.40 -7.21 -6.52
N LYS A 2 9.15 -7.38 -5.42
CA LYS A 2 8.61 -7.34 -4.05
C LYS A 2 9.04 -6.06 -3.35
N ILE A 3 8.10 -5.39 -2.69
CA ILE A 3 8.32 -4.16 -1.94
C ILE A 3 7.74 -4.26 -0.53
N ARG A 4 8.29 -3.47 0.39
CA ARG A 4 7.75 -3.26 1.73
C ARG A 4 6.92 -1.98 1.73
N VAL A 5 5.74 -2.04 2.32
CA VAL A 5 4.80 -0.92 2.39
C VAL A 5 4.45 -0.65 3.85
N ARG A 6 4.77 0.55 4.33
CA ARG A 6 4.34 1.05 5.64
C ARG A 6 3.04 1.84 5.47
N ALA A 7 1.95 1.28 5.98
CA ALA A 7 0.64 1.92 6.00
C ALA A 7 0.59 3.01 7.07
N LYS A 8 0.33 4.25 6.63
CA LYS A 8 0.08 5.42 7.47
C LYS A 8 -1.41 5.76 7.38
N LEU A 9 -2.17 5.22 8.33
CA LEU A 9 -3.62 5.37 8.41
C LEU A 9 -4.02 6.76 8.95
N HIS A 10 -5.27 7.16 8.71
CA HIS A 10 -5.84 8.45 9.15
C HIS A 10 -5.07 9.66 8.61
N SER A 11 -4.49 9.54 7.43
CA SER A 11 -3.84 10.66 6.77
C SER A 11 -4.90 11.58 6.16
N SER A 12 -4.73 12.89 6.34
CA SER A 12 -5.56 13.91 5.68
C SER A 12 -5.36 13.97 4.17
N ARG A 13 -4.26 13.41 3.66
CA ARG A 13 -3.94 13.31 2.23
C ARG A 13 -3.46 11.92 1.88
N GLU A 14 -4.02 11.34 0.83
CA GLU A 14 -3.61 10.05 0.29
C GLU A 14 -2.44 10.21 -0.67
N ARG A 15 -1.38 9.43 -0.47
CA ARG A 15 -0.16 9.49 -1.30
C ARG A 15 0.76 8.30 -1.05
N VAL A 16 1.63 8.05 -2.02
CA VAL A 16 2.73 7.09 -1.92
C VAL A 16 4.05 7.85 -1.88
N GLU A 17 4.87 7.56 -0.89
CA GLU A 17 6.23 8.10 -0.76
C GLU A 17 7.23 6.94 -0.80
N LYS A 18 8.24 7.03 -1.66
CA LYS A 18 9.36 6.09 -1.65
C LYS A 18 10.31 6.50 -0.52
N ILE A 19 10.50 5.63 0.47
CA ILE A 19 11.41 5.87 1.60
C ILE A 19 12.83 5.43 1.25
N ASP A 20 12.95 4.24 0.66
CA ASP A 20 14.23 3.62 0.30
C ASP A 20 14.05 2.64 -0.87
N ASN A 21 15.12 1.96 -1.28
CA ASN A 21 15.09 0.93 -2.30
C ASN A 21 14.24 -0.27 -1.85
N GLY A 22 13.02 -0.31 -2.38
CA GLY A 22 12.05 -1.37 -2.08
C GLY A 22 11.22 -1.11 -0.84
N GLU A 23 11.23 0.09 -0.26
CA GLU A 23 10.37 0.47 0.86
C GLU A 23 9.60 1.76 0.60
N TYR A 24 8.29 1.71 0.83
CA TYR A 24 7.34 2.77 0.53
C TYR A 24 6.46 3.06 1.74
N ALA A 25 6.16 4.33 1.99
CA ALA A 25 5.09 4.74 2.89
C ALA A 25 3.83 5.02 2.05
N VAL A 26 2.72 4.43 2.44
CA VAL A 26 1.43 4.68 1.81
C VAL A 26 0.51 5.31 2.85
N PHE A 27 0.16 6.55 2.58
CA PHE A 27 -0.73 7.33 3.41
C PHE A 27 -2.16 7.10 2.92
N VAL A 28 -3.00 6.57 3.80
CA VAL A 28 -4.41 6.31 3.49
C VAL A 28 -5.30 7.04 4.49
N SER A 29 -6.40 7.59 3.98
CA SER A 29 -7.43 8.20 4.82
C SER A 29 -8.31 7.12 5.48
N LYS A 30 -8.48 5.99 4.78
CA LYS A 30 -9.39 4.91 5.18
C LYS A 30 -8.94 4.21 6.46
N PRO A 31 -9.88 3.87 7.36
CA PRO A 31 -9.56 3.08 8.54
C PRO A 31 -9.20 1.63 8.15
N PRO A 32 -8.48 0.89 9.01
CA PRO A 32 -8.08 -0.50 8.75
C PRO A 32 -9.24 -1.51 8.93
N VAL A 33 -10.47 -1.03 9.07
CA VAL A 33 -11.68 -1.84 9.27
C VAL A 33 -12.12 -2.47 7.96
N ASP A 34 -12.54 -3.73 8.01
CA ASP A 34 -13.06 -4.51 6.87
C ASP A 34 -12.16 -4.55 5.62
N GLY A 35 -10.84 -4.41 5.80
CA GLY A 35 -9.91 -4.45 4.67
C GLY A 35 -9.87 -3.18 3.80
N LYS A 36 -10.63 -2.14 4.13
CA LYS A 36 -10.67 -0.87 3.37
C LYS A 36 -9.30 -0.21 3.21
N ALA A 37 -8.46 -0.27 4.25
CA ALA A 37 -7.09 0.22 4.14
C ALA A 37 -6.22 -0.62 3.17
N ASN A 38 -6.48 -1.92 3.04
CA ASN A 38 -5.74 -2.77 2.10
C ASN A 38 -6.10 -2.42 0.66
N GLU A 39 -7.39 -2.23 0.39
CA GLU A 39 -7.88 -1.78 -0.92
C GLU A 39 -7.28 -0.43 -1.28
N ALA A 40 -7.38 0.57 -0.42
CA ALA A 40 -6.81 1.90 -0.65
C ALA A 40 -5.30 1.85 -0.91
N ILE A 41 -4.55 0.98 -0.20
CA ILE A 41 -3.12 0.79 -0.47
C ILE A 41 -2.90 0.23 -1.87
N ILE A 42 -3.66 -0.77 -2.30
CA ILE A 42 -3.55 -1.36 -3.63
C ILE A 42 -3.86 -0.32 -4.70
N GLU A 43 -4.89 0.51 -4.50
CA GLU A 43 -5.28 1.58 -5.41
C GLU A 43 -4.18 2.63 -5.58
N LEU A 44 -3.66 3.15 -4.46
CA LEU A 44 -2.60 4.16 -4.50
C LEU A 44 -1.30 3.62 -5.11
N LEU A 45 -0.97 2.36 -4.85
CA LEU A 45 0.20 1.73 -5.48
C LEU A 45 -0.03 1.49 -6.98
N ALA A 46 -1.25 1.13 -7.38
CA ALA A 46 -1.61 0.93 -8.79
C ALA A 46 -1.42 2.23 -9.59
N GLU A 47 -1.90 3.34 -9.03
CA GLU A 47 -1.71 4.67 -9.60
C GLU A 47 -0.23 5.08 -9.62
N TYR A 48 0.49 4.88 -8.51
CA TYR A 48 1.90 5.27 -8.40
C TYR A 48 2.81 4.53 -9.39
N PHE A 49 2.57 3.22 -9.60
CA PHE A 49 3.36 2.40 -10.51
C PHE A 49 2.78 2.35 -11.94
N SER A 50 1.63 2.99 -12.18
CA SER A 50 0.90 2.91 -13.45
C SER A 50 0.62 1.46 -13.88
N LEU A 51 0.19 0.63 -12.92
CA LEU A 51 -0.11 -0.79 -13.13
C LEU A 51 -1.56 -1.10 -12.72
N PRO A 52 -2.20 -2.09 -13.33
CA PRO A 52 -3.54 -2.51 -12.91
C PRO A 52 -3.51 -3.09 -11.50
N LYS A 53 -4.58 -2.86 -10.72
CA LYS A 53 -4.73 -3.35 -9.34
C LYS A 53 -4.50 -4.86 -9.21
N SER A 54 -4.84 -5.63 -10.24
CA SER A 54 -4.63 -7.09 -10.30
C SER A 54 -3.15 -7.52 -10.24
N ARG A 55 -2.22 -6.64 -10.61
CA ARG A 55 -0.78 -6.90 -10.49
C ARG A 55 -0.20 -6.55 -9.13
N ILE A 56 -1.00 -5.97 -8.22
CA ILE A 56 -0.54 -5.54 -6.90
C ILE A 56 -1.21 -6.42 -5.86
N VAL A 57 -0.42 -7.28 -5.23
CA VAL A 57 -0.91 -8.28 -4.28
C VAL A 57 -0.19 -8.12 -2.95
N ILE A 58 -0.94 -7.90 -1.88
CA ILE A 58 -0.41 -7.98 -0.53
C ILE A 58 -0.17 -9.47 -0.22
N ARG A 59 1.09 -9.87 -0.06
CA ARG A 59 1.48 -11.26 0.24
C ARG A 59 1.56 -11.54 1.74
N SER A 60 1.85 -10.51 2.54
CA SER A 60 1.89 -10.65 4.01
C SER A 60 1.63 -9.31 4.70
N GLY A 61 1.31 -9.38 6.00
CA GLY A 61 1.05 -8.18 6.82
C GLY A 61 -0.35 -7.59 6.65
N HIS A 62 -1.35 -8.37 6.23
CA HIS A 62 -2.73 -7.89 6.07
C HIS A 62 -3.28 -7.17 7.32
N LYS A 63 -2.92 -7.65 8.52
CA LYS A 63 -3.28 -7.03 9.82
C LYS A 63 -2.17 -6.15 10.41
N ALA A 64 -0.99 -6.10 9.80
CA ALA A 64 0.15 -5.33 10.27
C ALA A 64 0.21 -3.95 9.61
N ARG A 65 0.87 -3.00 10.28
CA ARG A 65 1.17 -1.67 9.70
C ARG A 65 2.18 -1.76 8.56
N THR A 66 3.08 -2.74 8.59
CA THR A 66 4.01 -3.02 7.50
C THR A 66 3.55 -4.24 6.73
N LYS A 67 3.48 -4.10 5.40
CA LYS A 67 2.99 -5.09 4.46
C LYS A 67 4.09 -5.45 3.47
N VAL A 68 4.12 -6.71 3.04
CA VAL A 68 4.92 -7.10 1.87
C VAL A 68 3.98 -7.17 0.68
N VAL A 69 4.27 -6.35 -0.32
CA VAL A 69 3.47 -6.24 -1.54
C VAL A 69 4.29 -6.73 -2.72
N GLU A 70 3.68 -7.58 -3.52
CA GLU A 70 4.23 -8.06 -4.78
C GLU A 70 3.59 -7.28 -5.91
N ILE A 71 4.45 -6.79 -6.81
CA ILE A 71 4.10 -6.04 -8.01
C ILE A 71 4.53 -6.89 -9.21
N GLY A 72 3.57 -7.36 -10.00
CA GLY A 72 3.80 -8.14 -11.23
C GLY A 72 3.99 -7.30 -12.48
#